data_AF-A0A942WI60-F1
#
_entry.id   AF-A0A942WI60-F1
#
_cell.length_a   1.000
_cell.length_b   1.000
_cell.length_c   1.000
_cell.angle_alpha   90.00
_cell.angle_beta   90.00
_cell.angle_gamma   90.00
#
_symmetry.space_group_name_H-M   'P 1'
#
loop_
_entity.id
_entity.type
_entity.pdbx_description
1 polymer ?
#
loop_
_entity_poly.entity_id
_entity_poly.type
_entity_poly.pdbx_seq_one_letter_code
_entity_poly.pdbx_strand_id
1 'polypeptide(L)'
;MNIKDFKWTREPDDYTLTDDKIEIITQPRTDLWQRTYYHFRNDNAPVLQIETEEKFFSFMVKTDFKESHHRFDQCGVVMYLD
;
A
#
# COMPACT_ATOMS: atom_id res chain seq x y z
N MET A 1 6.38 -4.71 15.98
CA MET A 1 6.77 -4.84 14.56
C MET A 1 7.96 -3.93 14.35
N ASN A 2 9.08 -4.44 13.83
CA ASN A 2 10.22 -3.62 13.49
C ASN A 2 10.07 -3.15 12.04
N ILE A 3 10.38 -1.89 11.74
CA ILE A 3 10.26 -1.37 10.36
C ILE A 3 11.15 -2.13 9.37
N LYS A 4 12.23 -2.73 9.88
CA LYS A 4 13.14 -3.61 9.13
C LYS A 4 12.50 -4.92 8.67
N ASP A 5 11.39 -5.33 9.29
CA ASP A 5 10.67 -6.55 8.92
C ASP A 5 9.73 -6.30 7.73
N PHE A 6 9.47 -5.04 7.39
CA PHE A 6 8.61 -4.70 6.27
C PHE A 6 9.34 -4.87 4.95
N LYS A 7 8.60 -5.33 3.94
CA LYS A 7 9.08 -5.57 2.58
C LYS A 7 8.20 -4.86 1.58
N TRP A 8 8.83 -4.26 0.58
CA TRP A 8 8.12 -3.68 -0.55
C TRP A 8 7.65 -4.77 -1.49
N THR A 9 6.37 -4.71 -1.83
CA THR A 9 5.80 -5.26 -3.05
C THR A 9 5.62 -4.10 -4.01
N ARG A 10 6.36 -4.13 -5.14
CA ARG A 10 6.37 -3.05 -6.15
C ARG A 10 6.83 -1.72 -5.56
N GLU A 11 8.08 -1.70 -5.09
CA GLU A 11 8.74 -0.53 -4.53
C GLU A 11 8.56 0.69 -5.46
N PRO A 12 8.11 1.84 -4.93
CA PRO A 12 7.98 3.07 -5.70
C PRO A 12 9.36 3.70 -5.98
N ASP A 13 9.45 4.54 -7.01
CA ASP A 13 10.69 5.28 -7.30
C ASP A 13 11.03 6.31 -6.21
N ASP A 14 10.01 6.85 -5.52
CA ASP A 14 10.17 7.89 -4.52
C ASP A 14 9.32 7.58 -3.28
N TYR A 15 10.02 7.38 -2.17
CA TYR A 15 9.46 7.22 -0.85
C TYR A 15 10.44 7.72 0.21
N THR A 16 9.89 8.10 1.36
CA THR A 16 10.68 8.36 2.56
C THR A 16 10.19 7.46 3.68
N LEU A 17 11.11 6.72 4.30
CA LEU A 17 10.83 5.82 5.41
C LEU A 17 11.61 6.28 6.64
N THR A 18 10.88 6.55 7.72
CA THR A 18 11.40 6.95 9.03
C THR A 18 10.83 6.03 10.10
N ASP A 19 11.32 6.12 11.34
CA ASP A 19 10.84 5.25 12.43
C ASP A 19 9.34 5.43 12.75
N ASP A 20 8.75 6.57 12.42
CA ASP A 20 7.37 6.94 12.74
C ASP A 20 6.46 7.12 11.53
N LYS A 21 7.02 7.36 10.34
CA LYS A 21 6.25 7.71 9.14
C LYS A 21 6.80 7.06 7.88
N ILE A 22 5.87 6.73 6.99
CA ILE A 22 6.15 6.46 5.59
C ILE A 22 5.45 7.48 4.70
N GLU A 23 6.18 8.00 3.72
CA GLU A 23 5.66 8.81 2.63
C GLU A 23 5.91 8.05 1.32
N ILE A 24 4.87 7.95 0.48
CA ILE A 24 4.91 7.22 -0.78
C ILE A 24 4.45 8.17 -1.88
N ILE A 25 5.27 8.35 -2.92
CA ILE A 25 4.85 9.04 -4.14
C ILE A 25 4.54 7.98 -5.19
N THR A 26 3.27 7.90 -5.59
CA THR A 26 2.83 6.93 -6.59
C THR A 26 3.25 7.35 -7.98
N GLN A 27 3.63 6.38 -8.80
CA GLN A 27 3.70 6.58 -10.24
C GLN A 27 2.28 6.67 -10.84
N PRO A 28 2.10 7.33 -11.99
CA PRO A 28 0.84 7.27 -12.71
C PRO A 28 0.44 5.83 -13.05
N ARG A 29 -0.87 5.56 -13.04
CA ARG A 29 -1.48 4.27 -13.48
C ARG A 29 -1.14 3.07 -12.58
N THR A 30 -0.96 3.32 -11.28
CA THR A 30 -0.93 2.29 -10.24
C THR A 30 -2.34 1.98 -9.73
N ASP A 31 -2.69 0.71 -9.59
CA ASP A 31 -4.01 0.26 -9.16
C ASP A 31 -3.98 -1.21 -8.67
N LEU A 32 -4.97 -1.58 -7.85
CA LEU A 32 -5.23 -2.95 -7.41
C LEU A 32 -6.66 -3.34 -7.78
N TRP A 33 -6.82 -4.07 -8.88
CA TRP A 33 -8.12 -4.49 -9.38
C TRP A 33 -8.07 -5.87 -10.04
N GLN A 34 -9.12 -6.67 -9.82
CA GLN A 34 -9.23 -8.04 -10.33
C GLN A 34 -10.52 -8.25 -11.13
N ARG A 35 -10.56 -7.77 -12.37
CA ARG A 35 -11.52 -8.11 -13.45
C ARG A 35 -13.00 -7.78 -13.25
N THR A 36 -13.52 -7.69 -12.02
CA THR A 36 -14.94 -7.45 -11.76
C THR A 36 -15.39 -6.20 -12.51
N TYR A 37 -16.45 -6.32 -13.32
CA TYR A 37 -17.02 -5.28 -14.19
C TYR A 37 -16.09 -4.73 -15.30
N TYR A 38 -14.88 -4.30 -14.97
CA TYR A 38 -13.97 -3.64 -15.91
C TYR A 38 -13.12 -4.61 -16.76
N HIS A 39 -13.13 -5.90 -16.45
CA HIS A 39 -12.43 -6.99 -17.16
C HIS A 39 -10.89 -6.90 -17.26
N PHE A 40 -10.27 -5.77 -16.88
CA PHE A 40 -8.83 -5.66 -16.72
C PHE A 40 -8.34 -6.15 -15.35
N ARG A 41 -7.04 -6.41 -15.25
CA ARG A 41 -6.36 -6.72 -13.99
C ARG A 41 -5.18 -5.78 -13.81
N ASN A 42 -5.17 -5.05 -12.70
CA ASN A 42 -4.03 -4.28 -12.23
C ASN A 42 -3.60 -4.84 -10.89
N ASP A 43 -2.32 -5.15 -10.76
CA ASP A 43 -1.68 -5.52 -9.50
C ASP A 43 -0.30 -4.87 -9.53
N ASN A 44 -0.31 -3.54 -9.56
CA ASN A 44 0.88 -2.72 -9.80
C ASN A 44 1.04 -1.54 -8.82
N ALA A 45 0.19 -1.41 -7.81
CA ALA A 45 0.35 -0.39 -6.78
C ALA A 45 1.49 -0.72 -5.81
N PRO A 46 2.20 0.31 -5.29
CA PRO A 46 3.21 0.13 -4.27
C PRO A 46 2.57 -0.29 -2.95
N VAL A 47 3.12 -1.32 -2.32
CA VAL A 47 2.66 -1.82 -1.03
C VAL A 47 3.85 -2.11 -0.14
N LEU A 48 3.89 -1.52 1.05
CA LEU A 48 4.83 -1.93 2.09
C LEU A 48 4.11 -2.89 3.05
N GLN A 49 4.62 -4.12 3.17
CA GLN A 49 3.93 -5.22 3.85
C GLN A 49 4.79 -5.84 4.94
N ILE A 50 4.13 -6.43 5.92
CA ILE A 50 4.74 -7.31 6.91
C ILE A 50 3.88 -8.58 6.99
N GLU A 51 4.52 -9.72 7.19
CA GLU A 51 3.85 -11.01 7.39
C GLU A 51 3.57 -11.23 8.88
N THR A 52 2.49 -11.94 9.20
CA THR A 52 2.15 -12.33 10.56
C THR A 52 1.47 -13.70 10.58
N GLU A 53 1.92 -14.57 11.48
CA GLU A 53 1.27 -15.86 11.76
C GLU A 53 0.19 -15.74 12.85
N GLU A 54 0.08 -14.58 13.49
CA GLU A 54 -0.92 -14.32 14.54
C GLU A 54 -2.33 -14.39 13.96
N LYS A 55 -3.12 -15.34 14.47
CA LYS A 55 -4.51 -15.56 14.05
C LYS A 55 -5.40 -14.32 14.27
N PHE A 56 -5.10 -13.54 15.30
CA PHE A 56 -5.84 -12.34 15.65
C PHE A 56 -4.85 -11.22 15.91
N PHE A 57 -4.95 -10.14 15.14
CA PHE A 57 -4.08 -8.98 15.28
C PHE A 57 -4.87 -7.70 15.07
N SER A 58 -4.29 -6.58 15.53
CA SER A 58 -4.79 -5.24 15.23
C SER A 58 -3.66 -4.47 14.57
N PHE A 59 -3.94 -3.94 13.38
CA PHE A 59 -3.03 -3.09 12.64
C PHE A 59 -3.70 -1.74 12.41
N MET A 60 -3.11 -0.68 12.93
CA MET A 60 -3.66 0.67 12.86
C MET A 60 -2.68 1.56 12.11
N VAL A 61 -3.20 2.31 11.15
CA VAL A 61 -2.46 3.35 10.44
C VAL A 61 -3.22 4.66 10.53
N LYS A 62 -2.49 5.75 10.56
CA LYS A 62 -3.04 7.08 10.34
C LYS A 62 -2.58 7.54 8.97
N THR A 63 -3.52 7.89 8.10
CA THR A 63 -3.21 8.40 6.76
C THR A 63 -3.30 9.92 6.73
N ASP A 64 -2.39 10.55 5.98
CA ASP A 64 -2.56 11.92 5.50
C ASP A 64 -2.60 11.86 3.97
N PHE A 65 -3.72 12.25 3.39
CA PHE A 65 -4.01 12.13 1.95
C PHE A 65 -4.56 13.44 1.38
N LYS A 66 -4.24 14.57 2.01
CA LYS A 66 -4.80 15.88 1.65
C LYS A 66 -4.38 16.36 0.25
N GLU A 67 -3.18 16.00 -0.18
CA GLU A 67 -2.62 16.40 -1.48
C GLU A 67 -3.14 15.57 -2.66
N SER A 68 -3.98 14.56 -2.39
CA SER A 68 -4.63 13.76 -3.42
C SER A 68 -5.83 14.49 -4.00
N HIS A 69 -5.79 14.73 -5.32
CA HIS A 69 -6.80 15.54 -6.00
C HIS A 69 -7.32 14.92 -7.30
N HIS A 70 -6.82 13.75 -7.69
CA HIS A 70 -7.26 13.07 -8.90
C HIS A 70 -8.24 11.96 -8.60
N ARG A 71 -9.16 11.76 -9.54
CA ARG A 71 -10.12 10.67 -9.44
C ARG A 71 -9.37 9.34 -9.43
N PHE A 72 -9.74 8.48 -8.49
CA PHE A 72 -9.17 7.15 -8.25
C PHE A 72 -7.81 7.13 -7.54
N ASP A 73 -7.34 8.26 -7.02
CA ASP A 73 -6.25 8.28 -6.06
C ASP A 73 -6.65 7.49 -4.79
N GLN A 74 -5.76 6.63 -4.32
CA GLN A 74 -6.01 5.68 -3.24
C GLN A 74 -4.88 5.71 -2.19
N CYS A 75 -5.24 5.58 -0.91
CA CYS A 75 -4.32 5.28 0.17
C CYS A 75 -5.02 4.45 1.25
N GLY A 76 -4.26 3.67 2.01
CA GLY A 76 -4.80 2.92 3.14
C GLY A 76 -4.02 1.65 3.43
N VAL A 77 -4.72 0.68 4.00
CA VAL A 77 -4.19 -0.65 4.31
C VAL A 77 -4.67 -1.63 3.24
N VAL A 78 -3.79 -2.53 2.82
CA VAL A 78 -4.15 -3.71 2.05
C VAL A 78 -3.73 -4.95 2.81
N MET A 79 -4.54 -5.99 2.69
CA MET A 79 -4.29 -7.30 3.27
C MET A 79 -4.22 -8.30 2.12
N TYR A 80 -3.09 -8.99 2.03
CA TYR A 80 -2.96 -10.14 1.15
C TYR A 80 -3.15 -11.38 2.00
N LEU A 81 -3.92 -12.32 1.47
CA LEU A 81 -4.03 -13.68 1.98
C LEU A 81 -3.59 -14.59 0.85
N ASP A 82 -2.54 -15.33 1.12
CA ASP A 82 -2.02 -16.44 0.34
C ASP A 82 -2.70 -17.76 0.72
#